data_AF-A0A1B3WEZ6-F1
#
_entry.id   AF-A0A1B3WEZ6-F1
#
_cell.length_a   1.000
_cell.length_b   1.000
_cell.length_c   1.000
_cell.angle_alpha   90.00
_cell.angle_beta   90.00
_cell.angle_gamma   90.00
#
_symmetry.space_group_name_H-M   'P 1'
#
loop_
_entity.id
_entity.type
_entity.pdbx_description
1 polymer ?
#
loop_
_entity_poly.entity_id
_entity_poly.type
_entity_poly.pdbx_seq_one_letter_code
_entity_poly.pdbx_strand_id
1 'polypeptide(L)'
;MEVLSGILAIASIVWLIFGLIKPTKAAPFLKKPTRLKVFGMALLLFFAAGVIAPKESAPQTTSAKADTTQQAKKIYTMGELYNAKNFEIAVLDKQVTDRVSDSSGYLFTKADGSFVVLTIQYKNIAKEAMRLDNSAFRLKLGDATYSPVTLTININENIFLDLINPGI
;
A
#
# COMPACT_ATOMS: atom_id res chain seq x y z
N MET A 1 15.74 7.16 29.05
CA MET A 1 14.29 7.40 28.86
C MET A 1 13.58 6.15 28.34
N GLU A 2 14.19 5.40 27.41
CA GLU A 2 13.59 4.23 26.75
C GLU A 2 13.18 3.06 27.68
N VAL A 3 14.02 2.72 28.66
CA VAL A 3 13.70 1.63 29.61
C VAL A 3 12.52 2.00 30.52
N LEU A 4 12.41 3.27 30.91
CA LEU A 4 11.32 3.76 31.77
C LEU A 4 10.00 3.80 30.99
N SER A 5 10.02 4.21 29.71
CA SER A 5 8.83 4.15 28.85
C SER A 5 8.41 2.70 28.55
N GLY A 6 9.36 1.78 28.40
CA GLY A 6 9.07 0.35 28.21
C GLY A 6 8.38 -0.27 29.44
N ILE A 7 8.89 0.01 30.65
CA ILE A 7 8.27 -0.46 31.89
C ILE A 7 6.86 0.13 32.07
N LEU A 8 6.67 1.41 31.76
CA LEU A 8 5.37 2.07 31.83
C LEU A 8 4.36 1.48 30.83
N ALA A 9 4.81 1.16 29.61
CA ALA A 9 3.99 0.50 28.59
C ALA A 9 3.54 -0.88 29.07
N ILE A 10 4.44 -1.69 29.61
CA ILE A 10 4.12 -3.02 30.14
C ILE A 10 3.13 -2.91 31.33
N ALA A 11 3.36 -1.97 32.25
CA ALA A 11 2.45 -1.74 33.38
C ALA A 11 1.04 -1.33 32.91
N SER A 12 0.94 -0.51 31.85
CA SER A 12 -0.35 -0.10 31.27
C SER A 12 -1.13 -1.28 30.66
N ILE A 13 -0.44 -2.23 30.02
CA ILE A 13 -1.03 -3.43 29.44
C ILE A 13 -1.51 -4.37 30.55
N VAL A 14 -0.70 -4.58 31.59
CA VAL A 14 -1.08 -5.41 32.75
C VAL A 14 -2.31 -4.81 33.46
N TRP A 15 -2.36 -3.49 33.62
CA TRP A 15 -3.51 -2.80 34.19
C TRP A 15 -4.78 -2.94 33.33
N LEU A 16 -4.65 -2.84 32.00
CA LEU A 16 -5.77 -3.07 31.07
C LEU A 16 -6.32 -4.50 31.19
N ILE A 17 -5.45 -5.51 31.21
CA ILE A 17 -5.85 -6.91 31.38
C ILE A 17 -6.57 -7.10 32.71
N PHE A 18 -6.02 -6.58 33.81
CA PHE A 18 -6.65 -6.64 35.13
C PHE A 18 -8.02 -5.93 35.15
N GLY A 19 -8.12 -4.78 34.49
CA GLY A 19 -9.36 -4.01 34.41
C GLY A 19 -10.45 -4.63 33.53
N LEU A 20 -10.09 -5.46 32.57
CA LEU A 20 -11.06 -6.28 31.84
C LEU A 20 -11.62 -7.43 32.70
N ILE A 21 -10.80 -8.00 33.60
CA ILE A 21 -11.22 -9.10 34.49
C ILE A 21 -12.06 -8.55 35.66
N LYS A 22 -11.60 -7.48 36.33
CA LYS A 22 -12.26 -6.85 37.48
C LYS A 22 -12.40 -5.32 37.30
N PRO A 23 -13.40 -4.86 36.51
CA PRO A 23 -13.53 -3.45 36.17
C PRO A 23 -13.82 -2.55 37.38
N THR A 24 -14.51 -3.07 38.40
CA THR A 24 -14.80 -2.36 39.65
C THR A 24 -13.57 -2.03 40.48
N LYS A 25 -12.49 -2.81 40.36
CA LYS A 25 -11.24 -2.58 41.10
C LYS A 25 -10.22 -1.76 40.31
N ALA A 26 -10.21 -1.88 38.97
CA ALA A 26 -9.25 -1.16 38.14
C ALA A 26 -9.62 0.33 37.94
N ALA A 27 -10.91 0.65 37.89
CA ALA A 27 -11.38 2.03 37.74
C ALA A 27 -12.50 2.36 38.74
N PRO A 28 -12.19 2.44 40.05
CA PRO A 28 -13.19 2.68 41.10
C PRO A 28 -13.84 4.08 41.02
N PHE A 29 -13.22 5.01 40.29
CA PHE A 29 -13.70 6.37 40.07
C PHE A 29 -14.80 6.48 38.99
N LEU A 30 -15.08 5.41 38.25
CA LEU A 30 -16.21 5.36 37.32
C LEU A 30 -17.49 4.95 38.07
N LYS A 31 -18.57 5.74 38.00
CA LYS A 31 -19.85 5.47 38.70
C LYS A 31 -20.46 4.08 38.40
N LYS A 32 -20.18 3.51 37.21
CA LYS A 32 -20.56 2.15 36.80
C LYS A 32 -19.48 1.60 35.85
N PRO A 33 -18.40 1.00 36.38
CA PRO A 33 -17.29 0.52 35.55
C PRO A 33 -17.72 -0.79 34.89
N THR A 34 -18.00 -0.72 33.58
CA THR A 34 -18.18 -1.89 32.72
C THR A 34 -16.88 -2.14 31.95
N ARG A 35 -16.65 -3.39 31.52
CA ARG A 35 -15.44 -3.76 30.77
C ARG A 35 -15.18 -2.85 29.56
N LEU A 36 -16.26 -2.48 28.86
CA LEU A 36 -16.21 -1.58 27.71
C LEU A 36 -15.73 -0.16 28.07
N LYS A 37 -16.12 0.37 29.24
CA LYS A 37 -15.68 1.70 29.69
C LYS A 37 -14.22 1.71 30.13
N VAL A 38 -13.75 0.61 30.72
CA VAL A 38 -12.33 0.44 31.09
C VAL A 38 -11.47 0.39 29.82
N PHE A 39 -11.92 -0.34 28.81
CA PHE A 39 -11.25 -0.37 27.50
C PHE A 39 -11.23 1.01 26.82
N GLY A 40 -12.37 1.71 26.78
CA GLY A 40 -12.45 3.05 26.21
C GLY A 40 -11.58 4.08 26.95
N MET A 41 -11.46 3.97 28.27
CA MET A 41 -10.56 4.81 29.08
C MET A 41 -9.09 4.56 28.75
N ALA A 42 -8.69 3.29 28.60
CA ALA A 42 -7.31 2.97 28.23
C ALA A 42 -6.95 3.50 26.84
N LEU A 43 -7.89 3.44 25.89
CA LEU A 43 -7.71 4.01 24.56
C LEU A 43 -7.54 5.54 24.62
N LEU A 44 -8.37 6.23 25.41
CA LEU A 44 -8.21 7.68 25.64
C LEU A 44 -6.87 8.05 26.29
N LEU A 45 -6.40 7.28 27.27
CA LEU A 45 -5.09 7.48 27.90
C LEU A 45 -3.94 7.27 26.90
N PHE A 46 -4.07 6.31 26.00
CA PHE A 46 -3.08 6.06 24.95
C PHE A 46 -2.99 7.23 23.96
N PHE A 47 -4.14 7.78 23.53
CA PHE A 47 -4.17 8.98 22.68
C PHE A 47 -3.63 10.22 23.42
N ALA A 48 -3.96 10.40 24.70
CA ALA A 48 -3.43 11.51 25.50
C ALA A 48 -1.91 11.41 25.70
N ALA A 49 -1.38 10.21 25.92
CA ALA A 49 0.06 9.97 26.01
C ALA A 49 0.78 10.19 24.66
N GLY A 50 0.13 9.85 23.54
CA GLY A 50 0.66 10.09 22.20
C GLY A 50 0.83 11.57 21.84
N VAL A 51 0.08 12.48 22.47
CA VAL A 51 0.21 13.94 22.26
C VAL A 51 1.38 14.54 23.05
N ILE A 52 1.84 13.89 24.13
CA ILE A 52 2.89 14.39 25.03
C ILE A 52 4.24 13.69 24.76
N ALA A 53 4.29 12.72 23.84
CA ALA A 53 5.53 12.08 23.44
C ALA A 53 6.54 13.14 22.91
N PRO A 54 7.76 13.22 23.47
CA PRO A 54 8.81 14.04 22.89
C PRO A 54 8.98 13.64 21.42
N LYS A 55 9.10 14.63 20.55
CA LYS A 55 9.60 14.45 19.18
C LYS A 55 11.08 14.04 19.26
N GLU A 56 11.36 12.85 19.75
CA GLU A 56 12.66 12.21 19.60
C GLU A 56 12.72 11.61 18.19
N SER A 57 13.73 12.06 17.45
CA SER A 57 14.00 11.72 16.06
C SER A 57 13.94 10.21 15.84
N ALA A 58 12.92 9.76 15.12
CA ALA A 58 12.89 8.44 14.55
C ALA A 58 14.14 8.25 13.65
N PRO A 59 14.72 7.03 13.60
CA PRO A 59 15.79 6.73 12.67
C PRO A 59 15.32 7.05 11.24
N GLN A 60 16.17 7.76 10.50
CA GLN A 60 15.94 8.27 9.16
C GLN A 60 15.28 7.20 8.26
N THR A 61 13.95 7.23 8.20
CA THR A 61 13.21 6.82 7.02
C THR A 61 12.92 8.12 6.32
N THR A 62 13.64 8.37 5.22
CA THR A 62 13.51 9.54 4.36
C THR A 62 12.06 9.74 3.95
N SER A 63 11.30 10.45 4.79
CA SER A 63 10.06 11.08 4.40
C SER A 63 10.48 12.25 3.53
N ALA A 64 10.44 12.02 2.22
CA ALA A 64 10.50 13.09 1.26
C ALA A 64 9.48 14.15 1.68
N LYS A 65 10.03 15.32 2.02
CA LYS A 65 9.32 16.59 1.99
C LYS A 65 8.39 16.55 0.79
N ALA A 66 7.10 16.79 1.00
CA ALA A 66 6.21 17.14 -0.09
C ALA A 66 6.68 18.49 -0.64
N ASP A 67 7.73 18.45 -1.47
CA ASP A 67 8.00 19.47 -2.45
C ASP A 67 6.78 19.46 -3.36
N THR A 68 5.92 20.45 -3.16
CA THR A 68 4.94 20.83 -4.18
C THR A 68 5.70 21.58 -5.27
N THR A 69 6.67 20.91 -5.88
CA THR A 69 7.08 21.21 -7.24
C THR A 69 6.08 20.44 -8.07
N GLN A 70 5.00 21.11 -8.51
CA GLN A 70 4.24 20.64 -9.66
C GLN A 70 5.21 20.63 -10.84
N GLN A 71 6.00 19.56 -10.96
CA GLN A 71 6.59 19.19 -12.23
C GLN A 71 5.40 19.04 -13.16
N ALA A 72 5.35 19.90 -14.19
CA ALA A 72 4.41 19.73 -15.27
C ALA A 72 4.46 18.27 -15.69
N LYS A 73 3.36 17.54 -15.47
CA LYS A 73 3.29 16.11 -15.72
C LYS A 73 3.48 15.92 -17.22
N LYS A 74 4.70 15.55 -17.63
CA LYS A 74 5.01 15.29 -19.03
C LYS A 74 4.07 14.18 -19.51
N ILE A 75 3.33 14.46 -20.58
CA ILE A 75 2.47 13.48 -21.23
C ILE A 75 3.34 12.78 -22.28
N TYR A 76 3.31 11.45 -22.23
CA TYR A 76 4.05 10.59 -23.15
C TYR A 76 3.08 10.04 -24.18
N THR A 77 3.56 9.90 -25.42
CA THR A 77 2.81 9.24 -26.50
C THR A 77 3.00 7.73 -26.46
N MET A 78 2.15 6.95 -27.15
CA MET A 78 2.36 5.50 -27.25
C MET A 78 3.71 5.19 -27.93
N GLY A 79 4.40 4.17 -27.44
CA GLY A 79 5.74 3.78 -27.84
C GLY A 79 6.87 4.65 -27.25
N GLU A 80 6.56 5.80 -26.65
CA GLU A 80 7.59 6.63 -26.01
C GLU A 80 8.02 6.02 -24.66
N LEU A 81 9.33 5.96 -24.43
CA LEU A 81 9.91 5.44 -23.20
C LEU A 81 9.75 6.45 -22.06
N TYR A 82 9.15 5.98 -20.96
CA TYR A 82 9.02 6.68 -19.71
C TYR A 82 9.94 6.05 -18.65
N ASN A 83 10.86 6.84 -18.13
CA ASN A 83 11.77 6.44 -17.06
C ASN A 83 11.09 6.62 -15.69
N ALA A 84 10.52 5.53 -15.19
CA ALA A 84 9.82 5.43 -13.93
C ALA A 84 10.76 4.95 -12.80
N LYS A 85 11.78 5.75 -12.47
CA LYS A 85 12.78 5.54 -11.39
C LYS A 85 13.57 4.21 -11.50
N ASN A 86 12.92 3.08 -11.29
CA ASN A 86 13.48 1.73 -11.30
C ASN A 86 13.12 0.94 -12.57
N PHE A 87 12.12 1.41 -13.33
CA PHE A 87 11.70 0.79 -14.57
C PHE A 87 11.71 1.79 -15.72
N GLU A 88 12.07 1.32 -16.91
CA GLU A 88 11.75 2.01 -18.15
C GLU A 88 10.51 1.35 -18.74
N ILE A 89 9.49 2.13 -19.09
CA ILE A 89 8.17 1.62 -19.47
C ILE A 89 7.70 2.33 -20.75
N ALA A 90 7.14 1.57 -21.70
CA ALA A 90 6.43 2.11 -22.86
C ALA A 90 5.08 1.40 -23.04
N VAL A 91 4.04 2.17 -23.35
CA VAL A 91 2.74 1.60 -23.75
C VAL A 91 2.78 1.39 -25.25
N LEU A 92 2.75 0.14 -25.71
CA LEU A 92 2.88 -0.22 -27.11
C LEU A 92 1.55 -0.24 -27.85
N ASP A 93 0.51 -0.73 -27.18
CA ASP A 93 -0.80 -0.90 -27.80
C ASP A 93 -1.93 -0.75 -26.78
N LYS A 94 -3.11 -0.41 -27.30
CA LYS A 94 -4.36 -0.31 -26.57
C LYS A 94 -5.48 -0.96 -27.37
N GLN A 95 -6.10 -1.95 -26.77
CA GLN A 95 -7.30 -2.58 -27.30
C GLN A 95 -8.48 -2.38 -26.34
N VAL A 96 -9.68 -2.25 -26.89
CA VAL A 96 -10.93 -2.35 -26.15
C VAL A 96 -11.66 -3.58 -26.64
N THR A 97 -12.00 -4.48 -25.72
CA THR A 97 -12.62 -5.78 -26.03
C THR A 97 -13.57 -6.18 -24.92
N ASP A 98 -14.63 -6.91 -25.25
CA ASP A 98 -15.51 -7.53 -24.25
C ASP A 98 -14.99 -8.91 -23.79
N ARG A 99 -13.89 -9.39 -24.38
CA ARG A 99 -13.31 -10.70 -24.09
C ARG A 99 -11.78 -10.67 -24.12
N VAL A 100 -11.16 -11.24 -23.09
CA VAL A 100 -9.72 -11.54 -23.04
C VAL A 100 -9.55 -13.04 -22.94
N SER A 101 -8.58 -13.60 -23.64
CA SER A 101 -8.28 -15.04 -23.64
C SER A 101 -6.79 -15.27 -23.42
N ASP A 102 -6.44 -16.46 -22.93
CA ASP A 102 -5.07 -16.92 -22.86
C ASP A 102 -4.49 -17.17 -24.27
N SER A 103 -3.19 -17.46 -24.35
CA SER A 103 -2.51 -17.71 -25.62
C SER A 103 -3.09 -18.89 -26.40
N SER A 104 -3.69 -19.88 -25.71
CA SER A 104 -4.36 -21.01 -26.36
C SER A 104 -5.79 -20.70 -26.83
N GLY A 105 -6.39 -19.62 -26.33
CA GLY A 105 -7.79 -19.27 -26.57
C GLY A 105 -8.82 -20.11 -25.79
N TYR A 106 -8.37 -21.12 -25.04
CA TYR A 106 -9.23 -22.02 -24.28
C TYR A 106 -9.78 -21.36 -23.02
N LEU A 107 -8.93 -20.66 -22.26
CA LEU A 107 -9.33 -19.91 -21.10
C LEU A 107 -9.68 -18.48 -21.52
N PHE A 108 -10.90 -18.06 -21.24
CA PHE A 108 -11.32 -16.70 -21.54
C PHE A 108 -12.17 -16.12 -20.43
N THR A 109 -12.15 -14.79 -20.33
CA THR A 109 -13.02 -14.01 -19.46
C THR A 109 -13.78 -13.02 -20.32
N LYS A 110 -15.11 -12.98 -20.12
CA LYS A 110 -15.98 -11.97 -20.73
C LYS A 110 -16.21 -10.84 -19.71
N ALA A 111 -16.10 -9.60 -20.17
CA ALA A 111 -16.38 -8.43 -19.37
C ALA A 111 -17.90 -8.24 -19.21
N ASP A 112 -18.30 -7.75 -18.03
CA ASP A 112 -19.58 -7.05 -17.87
C ASP A 112 -19.37 -5.59 -18.30
N GLY A 113 -19.38 -5.35 -19.62
CA GLY A 113 -19.00 -4.09 -20.25
C GLY A 113 -17.84 -4.28 -21.22
N SER A 114 -16.67 -3.69 -20.93
CA SER A 114 -15.48 -3.85 -21.77
C SER A 114 -14.21 -3.79 -20.94
N PHE A 115 -13.23 -4.61 -21.33
CA PHE A 115 -11.85 -4.47 -20.90
C PHE A 115 -11.13 -3.43 -21.76
N VAL A 116 -10.29 -2.63 -21.10
CA VAL A 116 -9.22 -1.87 -21.77
C VAL A 116 -7.93 -2.66 -21.54
N VAL A 117 -7.42 -3.27 -22.59
CA VAL A 117 -6.20 -4.06 -22.56
C VAL A 117 -5.06 -3.18 -23.05
N LEU A 118 -4.02 -3.03 -22.23
CA LEU A 118 -2.82 -2.30 -22.60
C LEU A 118 -1.66 -3.28 -22.72
N THR A 119 -0.95 -3.21 -23.84
CA THR A 119 0.31 -3.91 -24.03
C THR A 119 1.42 -2.99 -23.57
N ILE A 120 2.12 -3.38 -22.51
CA ILE A 120 3.17 -2.58 -21.89
C ILE A 120 4.50 -3.31 -22.06
N GLN A 121 5.48 -2.61 -22.62
CA GLN A 121 6.87 -3.03 -22.55
C GLN A 121 7.49 -2.39 -21.32
N TYR A 122 8.28 -3.16 -20.58
CA TYR A 122 9.04 -2.64 -19.47
C TYR A 122 10.43 -3.27 -19.43
N LYS A 123 11.35 -2.61 -18.72
CA LYS A 123 12.69 -3.10 -18.41
C LYS A 123 13.07 -2.68 -17.00
N ASN A 124 13.56 -3.61 -16.18
CA ASN A 124 14.13 -3.25 -14.89
C ASN A 124 15.49 -2.57 -15.09
N ILE A 125 15.59 -1.30 -14.72
CA ILE A 125 16.83 -0.50 -14.80
C ILE A 125 17.52 -0.32 -13.43
N ALA A 126 16.96 -0.91 -12.38
CA ALA A 126 17.60 -0.95 -11.06
C ALA A 126 18.79 -1.91 -11.03
N LYS A 127 19.60 -1.80 -9.97
CA LYS A 127 20.76 -2.69 -9.74
C LYS A 127 20.38 -4.02 -9.08
N GLU A 128 19.14 -4.15 -8.64
CA GLU A 128 18.60 -5.32 -7.94
C GLU A 128 17.30 -5.80 -8.58
N ALA A 129 16.89 -7.02 -8.24
CA ALA A 129 15.65 -7.58 -8.74
C ALA A 129 14.43 -6.84 -8.14
N MET A 130 13.52 -6.41 -9.00
CA MET A 130 12.39 -5.53 -8.62
C MET A 130 11.05 -6.19 -8.93
N ARG A 131 10.08 -5.98 -8.05
CA ARG A 131 8.69 -6.39 -8.31
C ARG A 131 7.97 -5.32 -9.14
N LEU A 132 7.20 -5.78 -10.12
CA LEU A 132 6.22 -4.97 -10.84
C LEU A 132 4.87 -5.67 -10.79
N ASP A 133 3.87 -5.02 -10.20
CA ASP A 133 2.53 -5.58 -10.01
C ASP A 133 1.43 -4.59 -10.43
N ASN A 134 0.17 -5.03 -10.37
CA ASN A 134 -1.00 -4.24 -10.80
C ASN A 134 -1.14 -2.90 -10.04
N SER A 135 -0.58 -2.78 -8.83
CA SER A 135 -0.69 -1.56 -8.02
C SER A 135 0.11 -0.40 -8.62
N ALA A 136 1.13 -0.69 -9.42
CA ALA A 136 1.95 0.29 -10.12
C ALA A 136 1.19 1.04 -11.24
N PHE A 137 0.04 0.50 -11.68
CA PHE A 137 -0.71 1.04 -12.82
C PHE A 137 -2.10 1.52 -12.42
N ARG A 138 -2.52 2.63 -13.05
CA ARG A 138 -3.87 3.19 -12.96
C ARG A 138 -4.27 3.79 -14.30
N LEU A 139 -5.52 3.58 -14.69
CA LEU A 139 -6.13 4.27 -15.82
C LEU A 139 -6.96 5.45 -15.31
N LYS A 140 -6.86 6.59 -15.98
CA LYS A 140 -7.67 7.78 -15.67
C LYS A 140 -8.50 8.16 -16.89
N LEU A 141 -9.79 8.38 -16.69
CA LEU A 141 -10.72 8.89 -17.71
C LEU A 141 -11.56 10.01 -17.08
N GLY A 142 -11.31 11.25 -17.48
CA GLY A 142 -11.88 12.41 -16.78
C GLY A 142 -11.45 12.41 -15.31
N ASP A 143 -12.43 12.41 -14.39
CA ASP A 143 -12.20 12.35 -12.95
C ASP A 143 -12.17 10.92 -12.39
N ALA A 144 -12.58 9.93 -13.18
CA ALA A 144 -12.61 8.53 -12.75
C ALA A 144 -11.22 7.89 -12.86
N THR A 145 -10.89 7.06 -11.86
CA THR A 145 -9.66 6.26 -11.83
C THR A 145 -10.01 4.78 -11.73
N TYR A 146 -9.37 3.96 -12.55
CA TYR A 146 -9.59 2.52 -12.64
C TYR A 146 -8.30 1.78 -12.31
N SER A 147 -8.45 0.69 -11.54
CA SER A 147 -7.35 -0.22 -11.21
C SER A 147 -7.31 -1.38 -12.21
N PRO A 148 -6.12 -1.87 -12.60
CA PRO A 148 -6.01 -3.08 -13.40
C PRO A 148 -6.59 -4.27 -12.63
N VAL A 149 -7.38 -5.07 -13.32
CA VAL A 149 -7.96 -6.31 -12.77
C VAL A 149 -6.96 -7.46 -12.87
N THR A 150 -6.09 -7.45 -13.88
CA THR A 150 -5.06 -8.47 -14.13
C THR A 150 -3.86 -7.83 -14.84
N LEU A 151 -2.66 -8.25 -14.47
CA LEU A 151 -1.43 -8.02 -15.24
C LEU A 151 -0.91 -9.39 -15.66
N THR A 152 -0.86 -9.63 -16.95
CA THR A 152 -0.24 -10.85 -17.49
C THR A 152 1.17 -10.48 -17.93
N ILE A 153 2.15 -10.97 -17.18
CA ILE A 153 3.55 -10.80 -17.53
C ILE A 153 3.91 -11.93 -18.49
N ASN A 154 4.19 -11.57 -19.75
CA ASN A 154 4.57 -12.54 -20.78
C ASN A 154 6.05 -12.40 -21.10
N ILE A 155 6.85 -13.17 -20.37
CA ILE A 155 8.29 -13.34 -20.57
C ILE A 155 8.48 -14.82 -20.77
N ASN A 156 8.75 -15.24 -22.01
CA ASN A 156 9.11 -16.62 -22.39
C ASN A 156 8.48 -17.68 -21.47
N GLU A 157 7.14 -17.73 -21.45
CA GLU A 157 6.33 -18.78 -20.79
C GLU A 157 6.35 -18.83 -19.25
N ASN A 158 6.93 -17.85 -18.54
CA ASN A 158 6.93 -17.84 -17.07
C ASN A 158 5.89 -16.87 -16.49
N ILE A 159 4.75 -17.45 -16.11
CA ILE A 159 3.53 -16.78 -15.65
C ILE A 159 3.58 -16.21 -14.23
N PHE A 160 4.69 -16.40 -13.49
CA PHE A 160 4.83 -15.93 -12.11
C PHE A 160 6.27 -15.46 -11.83
N LEU A 161 6.67 -14.31 -12.39
CA LEU A 161 7.84 -13.63 -11.85
C LEU A 161 7.42 -12.73 -10.69
N ASP A 162 7.74 -13.15 -9.47
CA ASP A 162 7.62 -12.30 -8.29
C ASP A 162 8.61 -11.12 -8.35
N LEU A 163 9.74 -11.30 -9.04
CA LEU A 163 10.80 -10.33 -9.20
C LEU A 163 11.38 -10.39 -10.62
N ILE A 164 11.67 -9.21 -11.17
CA ILE A 164 12.28 -9.01 -12.48
C ILE A 164 13.75 -8.67 -12.26
N ASN A 165 14.67 -9.44 -12.85
CA ASN A 165 16.10 -9.19 -12.70
C ASN A 165 16.55 -7.90 -13.41
N PRO A 166 17.62 -7.24 -12.95
CA PRO A 166 18.22 -6.10 -13.64
C PRO A 166 18.48 -6.35 -15.12
N GLY A 167 18.10 -5.40 -15.97
CA GLY A 167 18.35 -5.41 -17.41
C GLY A 167 17.37 -6.23 -18.25
N ILE A 168 16.44 -6.95 -17.62
CA ILE A 168 15.36 -7.72 -18.26
C ILE A 168 14.04 -6.95 -18.20
#